data_AF-A0A956HS52-F1
#
_entry.id   AF-A0A956HS52-F1
#
_cell.length_a   1.000
_cell.length_b   1.000
_cell.length_c   1.000
_cell.angle_alpha   90.00
_cell.angle_beta   90.00
_cell.angle_gamma   90.00
#
_symmetry.space_group_name_H-M   'P 1'
#
loop_
_entity.id
_entity.type
_entity.pdbx_description
1 polymer ?
#
loop_
_entity_poly.entity_id
_entity_poly.type
_entity_poly.pdbx_seq_one_letter_code
_entity_poly.pdbx_strand_id
1 'polypeptide(L)'
;MTARRKLAPGLYEDLVDGELARELAKLEAESKKIETDLEPERAAEAFARYLYLHSRSVLGRLGDVEEQRALVDELLARLGLDSMVAPTSKLLAIADPERPPLAGNAFPPRPLVPLDESDLLVNARGQANLGQSLLAELPSTDGVDLVCSFIRRTGLARLQPALRELCERRPGRLRVLTTTYTGVTEGEALARLADLGAEIKVDYGGQSTRLHAKTWVLHRRSGLSTAYVGSSNISHAALVDGREWNVRLSARENPD
;
A
#
# COMPACT_ATOMS: atom_id res chain seq x y z
N MET A 1 25.54 2.05 -4.49
CA MET A 1 26.54 0.96 -4.38
C MET A 1 25.85 -0.25 -3.80
N THR A 2 25.61 -1.30 -4.59
CA THR A 2 25.35 -2.63 -4.01
C THR A 2 26.69 -3.06 -3.41
N ALA A 3 26.82 -2.89 -2.09
CA ALA A 3 28.00 -3.31 -1.38
C ALA A 3 28.22 -4.81 -1.63
N ARG A 4 29.47 -5.21 -1.90
CA ARG A 4 29.90 -6.60 -2.03
C ARG A 4 29.26 -7.43 -0.92
N ARG A 5 28.23 -8.20 -1.25
CA ARG A 5 27.56 -9.06 -0.29
C ARG A 5 28.35 -10.36 -0.27
N LYS A 6 29.28 -10.48 0.67
CA LYS A 6 29.91 -11.78 0.95
C LYS A 6 28.77 -12.78 1.18
N LEU A 7 28.77 -13.88 0.42
CA LEU A 7 27.75 -14.92 0.58
C LEU A 7 27.79 -15.44 2.02
N ALA A 8 26.62 -15.46 2.65
CA ALA A 8 26.42 -15.98 4.00
C ALA A 8 25.59 -17.28 3.95
N PRO A 9 25.72 -18.19 4.92
CA PRO A 9 24.83 -19.33 5.00
C PRO A 9 23.36 -18.88 5.15
N GLY A 10 22.46 -19.39 4.30
CA GLY A 10 21.04 -19.00 4.30
C GLY A 10 20.29 -19.45 3.04
N LEU A 11 19.01 -19.08 2.96
CA LEU A 11 18.17 -19.26 1.78
C LEU A 11 18.37 -18.09 0.81
N TYR A 12 18.37 -18.39 -0.47
CA TYR A 12 18.54 -17.44 -1.57
C TYR A 12 17.42 -17.62 -2.59
N GLU A 13 16.99 -16.51 -3.18
CA GLU A 13 16.01 -16.45 -4.29
C GLU A 13 16.58 -15.60 -5.45
N ASP A 14 17.90 -15.42 -5.47
CA ASP A 14 18.60 -14.59 -6.44
C ASP A 14 18.82 -15.36 -7.75
N LEU A 15 18.61 -14.68 -8.89
CA LEU A 15 19.08 -15.20 -10.17
C LEU A 15 20.60 -15.22 -10.21
N VAL A 16 21.17 -16.31 -10.73
CA VAL A 16 22.62 -16.45 -10.88
C VAL A 16 23.11 -15.60 -12.04
N ASP A 17 23.53 -14.37 -11.73
CA ASP A 17 24.24 -13.50 -12.66
C ASP A 17 25.76 -13.74 -12.66
N GLY A 18 26.48 -13.00 -13.51
CA GLY A 18 27.93 -13.15 -13.61
C GLY A 18 28.69 -12.76 -12.34
N GLU A 19 28.17 -11.86 -11.51
CA GLU A 19 28.77 -11.50 -10.23
C GLU A 19 28.56 -12.60 -9.21
N LEU A 20 27.32 -13.07 -9.03
CA LEU A 20 26.98 -14.16 -8.12
C LEU A 20 27.71 -15.45 -8.50
N ALA A 21 27.81 -15.79 -9.79
CA ALA A 21 28.57 -16.95 -10.26
C ALA A 21 30.04 -16.89 -9.84
N ARG A 22 30.68 -15.72 -9.88
CA ARG A 22 32.07 -15.53 -9.42
C ARG A 22 32.21 -15.64 -7.90
N GLU A 23 31.21 -15.20 -7.13
CA GLU A 23 31.23 -15.35 -5.67
C GLU A 23 30.95 -16.79 -5.25
N LEU A 24 30.03 -17.50 -5.91
CA LEU A 24 29.77 -18.92 -5.69
C LEU A 24 31.02 -19.78 -5.96
N ALA A 25 31.83 -19.42 -6.95
CA ALA A 25 33.09 -20.10 -7.26
C ALA A 25 34.16 -19.94 -6.17
N LYS A 26 34.01 -18.98 -5.24
CA LYS A 26 34.93 -18.75 -4.12
C LYS A 26 34.50 -19.45 -2.84
N LEU A 27 33.38 -20.16 -2.84
CA LEU A 27 32.92 -20.91 -1.68
C LEU A 27 33.96 -21.97 -1.27
N GLU A 28 34.10 -22.16 0.04
CA GLU A 28 34.99 -23.18 0.59
C GLU A 28 34.54 -24.58 0.15
N ALA A 29 35.47 -25.53 0.04
CA ALA A 29 35.20 -26.88 -0.49
C ALA A 29 34.09 -27.64 0.27
N GLU A 30 33.86 -27.30 1.54
CA GLU A 30 32.83 -27.92 2.39
C GLU A 30 31.45 -27.25 2.26
N SER A 31 31.37 -26.10 1.58
CA SER A 31 30.11 -25.40 1.34
C SER A 31 29.26 -26.17 0.34
N LYS A 32 28.01 -26.46 0.71
CA LYS A 32 27.02 -27.05 -0.19
C LYS A 32 26.13 -25.96 -0.76
N LYS A 33 25.92 -25.99 -2.08
CA LYS A 33 24.95 -25.14 -2.78
C LYS A 33 23.85 -25.99 -3.41
N ILE A 34 22.67 -25.40 -3.54
CA ILE A 34 21.53 -25.98 -4.25
C ILE A 34 21.07 -24.93 -5.25
N GLU A 35 20.98 -25.33 -6.52
CA GLU A 35 20.48 -24.52 -7.63
C GLU A 35 19.41 -25.34 -8.35
N THR A 36 18.45 -24.66 -8.95
CA THR A 36 17.41 -25.27 -9.78
C THR A 36 17.22 -24.44 -11.04
N ASP A 37 16.77 -25.07 -12.11
CA ASP A 37 16.42 -24.36 -13.33
C ASP A 37 15.21 -23.43 -13.09
N LEU A 38 15.16 -22.34 -13.86
CA LEU A 38 14.07 -21.38 -13.80
C LEU A 38 12.92 -21.83 -14.67
N GLU A 39 11.80 -22.16 -14.03
CA GLU A 39 10.58 -22.59 -14.73
C GLU A 39 10.00 -21.47 -15.62
N PRO A 40 9.54 -21.78 -16.85
CA PRO A 40 9.00 -20.78 -17.78
C PRO A 40 7.89 -19.91 -17.20
N GLU A 41 7.01 -20.47 -16.36
CA GLU A 41 5.88 -19.76 -15.73
C GLU A 41 6.34 -18.71 -14.70
N ARG A 42 7.55 -18.85 -14.16
CA ARG A 42 8.13 -17.93 -13.18
C ARG A 42 9.20 -17.01 -13.76
N ALA A 43 9.69 -17.33 -14.96
CA ALA A 43 10.81 -16.64 -15.57
C ALA A 43 10.53 -15.14 -15.79
N ALA A 44 9.35 -14.79 -16.30
CA ALA A 44 8.99 -13.40 -16.60
C ALA A 44 9.06 -12.51 -15.35
N GLU A 45 8.45 -12.94 -14.24
CA GLU A 45 8.44 -12.20 -12.98
C GLU A 45 9.85 -12.12 -12.36
N ALA A 46 10.60 -13.22 -12.38
CA ALA A 46 11.97 -13.24 -11.88
C ALA A 46 12.88 -12.26 -12.62
N PHE A 47 12.81 -12.22 -13.96
CA PHE A 47 13.59 -11.28 -14.77
C PHE A 47 13.12 -9.83 -14.60
N ALA A 48 11.81 -9.58 -14.52
CA ALA A 48 11.27 -8.25 -14.26
C ALA A 48 11.76 -7.69 -12.91
N ARG A 49 11.70 -8.52 -11.86
CA ARG A 49 12.19 -8.16 -10.53
C ARG A 49 13.71 -7.91 -10.52
N TYR A 50 14.48 -8.76 -11.19
CA TYR A 50 15.92 -8.57 -11.36
C TYR A 50 16.19 -7.22 -12.03
N LEU A 51 15.56 -6.95 -13.17
CA LEU A 51 15.73 -5.68 -13.88
C LEU A 51 15.33 -4.48 -13.02
N TYR A 52 14.24 -4.55 -12.26
CA TYR A 52 13.81 -3.48 -11.35
C TYR A 52 14.87 -3.17 -10.28
N LEU A 53 15.37 -4.20 -9.58
CA LEU A 53 16.35 -4.03 -8.50
C LEU A 53 17.66 -3.42 -9.02
N HIS A 54 18.15 -3.89 -10.18
CA HIS A 54 19.41 -3.40 -10.74
C HIS A 54 19.26 -2.05 -11.43
N SER A 55 18.17 -1.80 -12.16
CA SER A 55 17.92 -0.52 -12.83
C SER A 55 17.82 0.64 -11.84
N ARG A 56 17.16 0.46 -10.69
CA ARG A 56 17.15 1.47 -9.60
C ARG A 56 18.55 1.89 -9.18
N SER A 57 19.46 0.92 -8.99
CA SER A 57 20.84 1.24 -8.61
C SER A 57 21.62 1.90 -9.75
N VAL A 58 21.35 1.59 -11.01
CA VAL A 58 22.02 2.21 -12.16
C VAL A 58 21.51 3.63 -12.35
N LEU A 59 20.19 3.82 -12.41
CA LEU A 59 19.54 5.14 -12.53
C LEU A 59 19.99 6.09 -11.42
N GLY A 60 20.04 5.62 -10.16
CA GLY A 60 20.51 6.45 -9.04
C GLY A 60 22.01 6.79 -9.06
N ARG A 61 22.80 6.24 -9.99
CA ARG A 61 24.21 6.64 -10.23
C ARG A 61 24.36 7.58 -11.43
N LEU A 62 23.36 7.65 -12.31
CA LEU A 62 23.31 8.64 -13.39
C LEU A 62 23.05 10.02 -12.77
N GLY A 63 23.56 11.06 -13.41
CA GLY A 63 23.61 12.41 -12.85
C GLY A 63 22.22 13.00 -12.65
N ASP A 64 21.71 13.67 -13.69
CA ASP A 64 20.44 14.37 -13.66
C ASP A 64 19.25 13.54 -14.19
N VAL A 65 18.05 14.13 -14.12
CA VAL A 65 16.80 13.48 -14.53
C VAL A 65 16.78 13.22 -16.04
N GLU A 66 17.45 14.07 -16.81
CA GLU A 66 17.54 13.99 -18.26
C GLU A 66 18.38 12.79 -18.71
N GLU A 67 19.53 12.55 -18.09
CA GLU A 67 20.35 11.36 -18.31
C GLU A 67 19.59 10.08 -17.91
N GLN A 68 18.90 10.11 -16.76
CA GLN A 68 18.07 8.99 -16.32
C GLN A 68 16.94 8.70 -17.31
N ARG A 69 16.24 9.73 -17.78
CA ARG A 69 15.17 9.61 -18.78
C ARG A 69 15.71 9.04 -20.09
N ALA A 70 16.87 9.51 -20.57
CA ALA A 70 17.46 9.02 -21.82
C ALA A 70 17.69 7.50 -21.79
N LEU A 71 18.27 6.97 -20.69
CA LEU A 71 18.43 5.53 -20.52
C LEU A 71 17.08 4.79 -20.49
N VAL A 72 16.08 5.35 -19.82
CA VAL A 72 14.75 4.74 -19.77
C VAL A 72 14.10 4.73 -21.16
N ASP A 73 14.20 5.79 -21.93
CA ASP A 73 13.66 5.87 -23.29
C ASP A 73 14.31 4.84 -24.24
N GLU A 74 15.62 4.58 -24.09
CA GLU A 74 16.29 3.49 -24.83
C GLU A 74 15.70 2.11 -24.50
N LEU A 75 15.35 1.88 -23.23
CA LEU A 75 14.71 0.63 -22.80
C LEU A 75 13.27 0.54 -23.30
N LEU A 76 12.50 1.62 -23.20
CA LEU A 76 11.13 1.69 -23.70
C LEU A 76 11.06 1.40 -25.20
N ALA A 77 11.99 1.97 -25.99
CA ALA A 77 12.07 1.71 -27.42
C ALA A 77 12.30 0.22 -27.74
N ARG A 78 13.14 -0.49 -26.96
CA ARG A 78 13.35 -1.93 -27.11
C ARG A 78 12.13 -2.77 -26.75
N LEU A 79 11.28 -2.26 -25.87
CA LEU A 79 10.01 -2.88 -25.47
C LEU A 79 8.85 -2.51 -26.41
N GLY A 80 9.08 -1.61 -27.38
CA GLY A 80 8.02 -1.10 -28.26
C GLY A 80 7.03 -0.17 -27.56
N LEU A 81 7.48 0.55 -26.52
CA LEU A 81 6.70 1.51 -25.73
C LEU A 81 7.05 2.95 -26.09
N ASP A 82 6.10 3.87 -25.89
CA ASP A 82 6.30 5.30 -26.12
C ASP A 82 7.32 5.90 -25.14
N SER A 83 8.12 6.85 -25.62
CA SER A 83 9.08 7.60 -24.81
C SER A 83 8.41 8.55 -23.81
N MET A 84 9.11 8.87 -22.73
CA MET A 84 8.68 9.88 -21.78
C MET A 84 8.71 11.30 -22.40
N VAL A 85 7.70 12.10 -22.07
CA VAL A 85 7.65 13.52 -22.48
C VAL A 85 8.60 14.36 -21.63
N ALA A 86 9.36 15.24 -22.27
CA ALA A 86 10.20 16.23 -21.61
C ALA A 86 9.46 17.59 -21.45
N PRO A 87 9.59 18.29 -20.30
CA PRO A 87 10.27 17.84 -19.08
C PRO A 87 9.51 16.71 -18.38
N THR A 88 10.24 15.76 -17.79
CA THR A 88 9.64 14.64 -17.07
C THR A 88 8.77 15.17 -15.93
N SER A 89 7.52 14.74 -15.87
CA SER A 89 6.58 15.15 -14.82
C SER A 89 5.76 13.96 -14.34
N LYS A 90 5.30 14.03 -13.08
CA LYS A 90 4.40 13.04 -12.48
C LYS A 90 3.01 13.65 -12.39
N LEU A 91 2.01 12.97 -12.96
CA LEU A 91 0.61 13.35 -12.78
C LEU A 91 0.19 13.08 -11.34
N LEU A 92 -0.10 14.13 -10.58
CA LEU A 92 -0.44 14.01 -9.15
C LEU A 92 -1.94 13.97 -8.87
N ALA A 93 -2.74 14.65 -9.69
CA ALA A 93 -4.19 14.69 -9.57
C ALA A 93 -4.84 15.12 -10.89
N ILE A 94 -6.11 14.74 -11.07
CA ILE A 94 -7.00 15.26 -12.10
C ILE A 94 -8.22 15.81 -11.36
N ALA A 95 -8.60 17.05 -11.66
CA ALA A 95 -9.83 17.65 -11.16
C ALA A 95 -11.02 17.21 -12.04
N ASP A 96 -12.18 17.05 -11.43
CA ASP A 96 -13.44 16.74 -12.08
C ASP A 96 -14.44 17.85 -11.68
N PRO A 97 -14.83 18.74 -12.62
CA PRO A 97 -15.61 19.93 -12.33
C PRO A 97 -16.89 19.68 -11.52
N GLU A 98 -17.51 18.52 -11.70
CA GLU A 98 -18.79 18.17 -11.09
C GLU A 98 -18.64 17.39 -9.78
N ARG A 99 -17.40 17.15 -9.33
CA ARG A 99 -17.13 16.16 -8.30
C ARG A 99 -16.25 16.69 -7.16
N PRO A 100 -16.83 17.31 -6.13
CA PRO A 100 -16.13 17.61 -4.89
C PRO A 100 -15.45 16.35 -4.29
N PRO A 101 -14.29 16.45 -3.61
CA PRO A 101 -13.46 17.65 -3.41
C PRO A 101 -12.53 17.93 -4.61
N LEU A 102 -12.75 17.29 -5.76
CA LEU A 102 -12.00 17.48 -7.00
C LEU A 102 -12.65 18.52 -7.94
N ALA A 103 -13.64 19.29 -7.45
CA ALA A 103 -14.38 20.26 -8.26
C ALA A 103 -13.55 21.51 -8.56
N GLY A 104 -13.61 21.97 -9.81
CA GLY A 104 -12.90 23.16 -10.28
C GLY A 104 -11.38 23.02 -10.15
N ASN A 105 -10.76 23.87 -9.34
CA ASN A 105 -9.32 23.86 -9.05
C ASN A 105 -8.99 23.34 -7.64
N ALA A 106 -9.98 22.78 -6.92
CA ALA A 106 -9.75 22.22 -5.60
C ALA A 106 -9.22 20.79 -5.71
N PHE A 107 -8.24 20.47 -4.87
CA PHE A 107 -7.69 19.12 -4.74
C PHE A 107 -7.69 18.70 -3.27
N PRO A 108 -7.95 17.42 -2.96
CA PRO A 108 -7.80 16.91 -1.61
C PRO A 108 -6.35 16.99 -1.13
N PRO A 109 -6.10 16.96 0.20
CA PRO A 109 -4.76 16.87 0.73
C PRO A 109 -4.00 15.68 0.13
N ARG A 110 -2.69 15.84 -0.07
CA ARG A 110 -1.85 14.74 -0.53
C ARG A 110 -1.73 13.68 0.56
N PRO A 111 -1.75 12.39 0.20
CA PRO A 111 -1.43 11.30 1.11
C PRO A 111 -0.06 11.48 1.76
N LEU A 112 0.08 11.05 3.02
CA LEU A 112 1.34 11.14 3.77
C LEU A 112 2.43 10.24 3.18
N VAL A 113 2.02 9.11 2.61
CA VAL A 113 2.86 8.20 1.82
C VAL A 113 2.33 8.26 0.38
N PRO A 114 3.18 8.41 -0.65
CA PRO A 114 2.74 8.39 -2.05
C PRO A 114 1.82 7.21 -2.37
N LEU A 115 0.85 7.41 -3.26
CA LEU A 115 -0.14 6.37 -3.60
C LEU A 115 0.49 5.15 -4.29
N ASP A 116 1.68 5.29 -4.85
CA ASP A 116 2.43 4.27 -5.56
C ASP A 116 3.50 3.56 -4.72
N GLU A 117 3.55 3.84 -3.41
CA GLU A 117 4.53 3.26 -2.50
C GLU A 117 3.83 2.54 -1.34
N SER A 118 4.48 1.59 -0.70
CA SER A 118 4.03 0.91 0.53
C SER A 118 4.91 1.35 1.70
N ASP A 119 4.38 1.34 2.91
CA ASP A 119 5.15 1.79 4.09
C ASP A 119 4.69 1.11 5.39
N LEU A 120 5.57 1.09 6.38
CA LEU A 120 5.29 0.64 7.74
C LEU A 120 4.96 1.86 8.61
N LEU A 121 3.69 1.93 9.03
CA LEU A 121 3.19 2.97 9.91
C LEU A 121 3.28 2.48 11.36
N VAL A 122 4.26 3.02 12.08
CA VAL A 122 4.35 2.90 13.54
C VAL A 122 3.98 4.24 14.15
N ASN A 123 3.11 4.25 15.17
CA ASN A 123 2.62 5.48 15.83
C ASN A 123 3.71 6.21 16.64
N ALA A 124 4.90 6.41 16.07
CA ALA A 124 6.00 7.16 16.65
C ALA A 124 5.81 8.67 16.43
N ARG A 125 6.41 9.49 17.30
CA ARG A 125 6.34 10.95 17.18
C ARG A 125 6.95 11.39 15.85
N GLY A 126 6.19 12.19 15.09
CA GLY A 126 6.62 12.73 13.80
C GLY A 126 6.51 11.75 12.62
N GLN A 127 6.03 10.52 12.85
CA GLN A 127 5.76 9.54 11.79
C GLN A 127 4.27 9.48 11.47
N ALA A 128 3.96 9.08 10.24
CA ALA A 128 2.58 8.87 9.81
C ALA A 128 1.95 7.73 10.63
N ASN A 129 0.74 7.95 11.14
CA ASN A 129 -0.09 6.91 11.74
C ASN A 129 -1.30 6.59 10.86
N LEU A 130 -1.98 5.48 11.16
CA LEU A 130 -3.17 5.05 10.42
C LEU A 130 -4.25 6.15 10.42
N GLY A 131 -4.53 6.78 11.56
CA GLY A 131 -5.58 7.80 11.66
C GLY A 131 -5.36 8.98 10.73
N GLN A 132 -4.16 9.56 10.72
CA GLN A 132 -3.81 10.67 9.83
C GLN A 132 -3.76 10.22 8.37
N SER A 133 -3.27 9.01 8.10
CA SER A 133 -3.21 8.47 6.74
C SER A 133 -4.60 8.28 6.16
N LEU A 134 -5.55 7.72 6.92
CA LEU A 134 -6.94 7.60 6.51
C LEU A 134 -7.56 8.98 6.24
N LEU A 135 -7.33 9.98 7.10
CA LEU A 135 -7.85 11.33 6.88
C LEU A 135 -7.28 12.01 5.62
N ALA A 136 -6.01 11.75 5.28
CA ALA A 136 -5.41 12.26 4.05
C ALA A 136 -5.92 11.52 2.79
N GLU A 137 -6.28 10.24 2.92
CA GLU A 137 -6.58 9.38 1.78
C GLU A 137 -8.06 9.22 1.45
N LEU A 138 -8.95 9.25 2.45
CA LEU A 138 -10.40 9.15 2.28
C LEU A 138 -11.00 10.19 1.30
N PRO A 139 -10.54 11.47 1.29
CA PRO A 139 -11.09 12.46 0.36
C PRO A 139 -10.92 12.10 -1.13
N SER A 140 -9.86 11.35 -1.47
CA SER A 140 -9.60 10.89 -2.85
C SER A 140 -10.17 9.50 -3.17
N THR A 141 -10.87 8.88 -2.22
CA THR A 141 -11.33 7.48 -2.30
C THR A 141 -12.72 7.37 -2.95
N ASP A 142 -12.93 6.33 -3.74
CA ASP A 142 -14.19 5.98 -4.43
C ASP A 142 -15.03 4.93 -3.70
N GLY A 143 -14.43 4.22 -2.75
CA GLY A 143 -15.11 3.29 -1.86
C GLY A 143 -14.16 2.72 -0.82
N VAL A 144 -14.72 2.25 0.29
CA VAL A 144 -14.00 1.71 1.43
C VAL A 144 -14.59 0.37 1.80
N ASP A 145 -13.72 -0.64 1.89
CA ASP A 145 -14.01 -1.87 2.61
C ASP A 145 -13.26 -1.87 3.92
N LEU A 146 -13.99 -2.01 5.01
CA LEU A 146 -13.46 -2.06 6.36
C LEU A 146 -13.77 -3.42 6.97
N VAL A 147 -12.73 -4.14 7.38
CA VAL A 147 -12.85 -5.26 8.31
C VAL A 147 -12.26 -4.80 9.63
N CYS A 148 -13.03 -4.81 10.71
CA CYS A 148 -12.53 -4.33 12.00
C CYS A 148 -13.12 -5.12 13.16
N SER A 149 -12.23 -5.71 13.96
CA SER A 149 -12.64 -6.56 15.08
C SER A 149 -13.38 -5.82 16.20
N PHE A 150 -13.10 -4.53 16.39
CA PHE A 150 -13.95 -3.70 17.24
C PHE A 150 -13.98 -2.23 16.81
N ILE A 151 -15.14 -1.61 17.01
CA ILE A 151 -15.40 -0.22 16.65
C ILE A 151 -15.92 0.53 17.88
N ARG A 152 -15.16 1.52 18.33
CA ARG A 152 -15.53 2.42 19.43
C ARG A 152 -15.88 3.80 18.90
N ARG A 153 -16.85 4.45 19.53
CA ARG A 153 -17.30 5.82 19.23
C ARG A 153 -16.15 6.82 19.23
N THR A 154 -15.21 6.68 20.16
CA THR A 154 -14.07 7.61 20.28
C THR A 154 -13.13 7.55 19.08
N GLY A 155 -12.93 6.36 18.49
CA GLY A 155 -12.17 6.23 17.24
C GLY A 155 -12.96 6.73 16.04
N LEU A 156 -14.24 6.32 15.96
CA LEU A 156 -15.12 6.67 14.86
C LEU A 156 -15.30 8.19 14.73
N ALA A 157 -15.45 8.91 15.86
CA ALA A 157 -15.65 10.36 15.86
C ALA A 157 -14.54 11.12 15.12
N ARG A 158 -13.31 10.59 15.08
CA ARG A 158 -12.18 11.20 14.36
C ARG A 158 -12.30 11.04 12.84
N LEU A 159 -12.83 9.91 12.38
CA LEU A 159 -12.96 9.58 10.96
C LEU A 159 -14.32 10.01 10.39
N GLN A 160 -15.30 10.27 11.26
CA GLN A 160 -16.69 10.55 10.89
C GLN A 160 -16.85 11.67 9.85
N PRO A 161 -16.13 12.81 9.90
CA PRO A 161 -16.26 13.84 8.85
C PRO A 161 -15.87 13.32 7.47
N ALA A 162 -14.73 12.63 7.35
CA ALA A 162 -14.24 12.10 6.08
C ALA A 162 -15.09 10.93 5.55
N LEU A 163 -15.60 10.07 6.45
CA LEU A 163 -16.52 8.99 6.08
C LEU A 163 -17.87 9.52 5.62
N ARG A 164 -18.38 10.59 6.26
CA ARG A 164 -19.59 11.28 5.80
C ARG A 164 -19.43 11.80 4.38
N GLU A 165 -18.34 12.52 4.12
CA GLU A 165 -18.05 13.05 2.79
C GLU A 165 -17.91 11.92 1.75
N LEU A 166 -17.30 10.78 2.11
CA LEU A 166 -17.29 9.62 1.24
C LEU A 166 -18.72 9.15 0.90
N CYS A 167 -19.58 8.94 1.89
CA CYS A 167 -20.93 8.45 1.65
C CYS A 167 -21.81 9.44 0.87
N GLU A 168 -21.65 10.74 1.10
CA GLU A 168 -22.35 11.79 0.34
C GLU A 168 -21.95 11.77 -1.13
N ARG A 169 -20.65 11.63 -1.43
CA ARG A 169 -20.13 11.58 -2.81
C ARG A 169 -20.33 10.22 -3.48
N ARG A 170 -20.38 9.16 -2.68
CA ARG A 170 -20.38 7.75 -3.10
C ARG A 170 -21.34 6.93 -2.23
N PRO A 171 -22.66 7.10 -2.41
CA PRO A 171 -23.66 6.33 -1.67
C PRO A 171 -23.45 4.81 -1.82
N GLY A 172 -23.56 4.07 -0.72
CA GLY A 172 -23.37 2.60 -0.69
C GLY A 172 -21.93 2.12 -0.90
N ARG A 173 -20.94 3.01 -0.83
CA ARG A 173 -19.52 2.64 -1.05
C ARG A 173 -18.69 2.56 0.22
N LEU A 174 -19.31 2.60 1.39
CA LEU A 174 -18.67 2.28 2.66
C LEU A 174 -19.22 0.94 3.17
N ARG A 175 -18.44 -0.14 3.03
CA ARG A 175 -18.81 -1.49 3.49
C ARG A 175 -18.02 -1.84 4.73
N VAL A 176 -18.69 -2.33 5.76
CA VAL A 176 -18.11 -2.60 7.07
C VAL A 176 -18.44 -4.04 7.49
N LEU A 177 -17.41 -4.83 7.76
CA LEU A 177 -17.51 -6.12 8.42
C LEU A 177 -16.90 -6.01 9.81
N THR A 178 -17.69 -6.35 10.83
CA THR A 178 -17.26 -6.31 12.23
C THR A 178 -17.80 -7.53 12.98
N THR A 179 -17.49 -7.64 14.28
CA THR A 179 -17.97 -8.74 15.13
C THR A 179 -18.36 -8.23 16.51
N THR A 180 -19.17 -9.03 17.21
CA THR A 180 -19.49 -8.85 18.63
C THR A 180 -18.66 -9.76 19.55
N TYR A 181 -17.73 -10.57 19.00
CA TYR A 181 -17.02 -11.62 19.74
C TYR A 181 -16.41 -11.18 21.09
N THR A 182 -15.78 -10.01 21.15
CA THR A 182 -15.15 -9.50 22.38
C THR A 182 -16.07 -8.59 23.21
N GLY A 183 -17.28 -8.29 22.74
CA GLY A 183 -18.18 -7.33 23.36
C GLY A 183 -17.68 -5.87 23.35
N VAL A 184 -16.62 -5.56 22.60
CA VAL A 184 -15.99 -4.23 22.60
C VAL A 184 -16.62 -3.26 21.58
N THR A 185 -17.23 -3.78 20.51
CA THR A 185 -17.92 -2.97 19.51
C THR A 185 -19.11 -2.25 20.14
N GLU A 186 -19.13 -0.93 20.05
CA GLU A 186 -20.17 -0.11 20.65
C GLU A 186 -21.36 0.03 19.68
N GLY A 187 -22.57 -0.31 20.13
CA GLY A 187 -23.78 -0.20 19.30
C GLY A 187 -24.03 1.22 18.77
N GLU A 188 -23.72 2.25 19.56
CA GLU A 188 -23.80 3.65 19.12
C GLU A 188 -22.84 3.94 17.96
N ALA A 189 -21.66 3.31 17.92
CA ALA A 189 -20.72 3.49 16.82
C ALA A 189 -21.25 2.84 15.52
N LEU A 190 -21.91 1.69 15.62
CA LEU A 190 -22.56 1.05 14.47
C LEU A 190 -23.76 1.86 13.97
N ALA A 191 -24.59 2.37 14.89
CA ALA A 191 -25.71 3.24 14.54
C ALA A 191 -25.23 4.48 13.78
N ARG A 192 -24.18 5.16 14.29
CA ARG A 192 -23.57 6.30 13.61
C ARG A 192 -23.06 5.96 12.21
N LEU A 193 -22.41 4.80 12.03
CA LEU A 193 -21.97 4.36 10.69
C LEU A 193 -23.17 4.11 9.75
N ALA A 194 -24.24 3.49 10.26
CA ALA A 194 -25.45 3.27 9.49
C ALA A 194 -26.12 4.60 9.10
N ASP A 195 -26.15 5.59 10.00
CA ASP A 195 -26.67 6.94 9.72
C ASP A 195 -25.87 7.68 8.64
N LEU A 196 -24.57 7.35 8.47
CA LEU A 196 -23.77 7.85 7.35
C LEU A 196 -24.10 7.14 6.03
N GLY A 197 -24.84 6.02 6.03
CA GLY A 197 -25.12 5.22 4.84
C GLY A 197 -24.12 4.07 4.61
N ALA A 198 -23.42 3.61 5.66
CA ALA A 198 -22.56 2.43 5.57
C ALA A 198 -23.37 1.13 5.44
N GLU A 199 -22.90 0.20 4.60
CA GLU A 199 -23.38 -1.17 4.57
C GLU A 199 -22.65 -1.99 5.64
N ILE A 200 -23.34 -2.34 6.73
CA ILE A 200 -22.72 -3.00 7.87
C ILE A 200 -23.18 -4.45 7.95
N LYS A 201 -22.21 -5.37 8.01
CA LYS A 201 -22.42 -6.78 8.38
C LYS A 201 -21.70 -7.07 9.70
N VAL A 202 -22.40 -7.74 10.60
CA VAL A 202 -21.88 -8.12 11.91
C VAL A 202 -21.82 -9.64 11.99
N ASP A 203 -20.62 -10.17 12.24
CA ASP A 203 -20.43 -11.57 12.56
C ASP A 203 -20.79 -11.82 14.03
N TYR A 204 -21.85 -12.60 14.23
CA TYR A 204 -22.37 -13.02 15.54
C TYR A 204 -21.85 -14.41 15.96
N GLY A 205 -20.90 -14.99 15.23
CA GLY A 205 -20.39 -16.37 15.40
C GLY A 205 -19.81 -16.76 16.76
N GLY A 206 -19.77 -15.86 17.74
CA GLY A 206 -19.38 -16.19 19.11
C GLY A 206 -17.97 -16.78 19.20
N GLN A 207 -17.77 -17.79 20.06
CA GLN A 207 -16.46 -18.41 20.32
C GLN A 207 -15.91 -19.28 19.17
N SER A 208 -16.71 -19.66 18.17
CA SER A 208 -16.28 -20.63 17.14
C SER A 208 -15.49 -20.00 15.99
N THR A 209 -15.74 -18.73 15.66
CA THR A 209 -15.00 -17.98 14.62
C THR A 209 -14.63 -16.59 15.14
N ARG A 210 -13.33 -16.39 15.41
CA ARG A 210 -12.81 -15.13 15.95
C ARG A 210 -12.38 -14.21 14.82
N LEU A 211 -13.27 -13.34 14.34
CA LEU A 211 -12.88 -12.26 13.45
C LEU A 211 -12.04 -11.24 14.21
N HIS A 212 -10.71 -11.37 14.12
CA HIS A 212 -9.76 -10.42 14.72
C HIS A 212 -8.94 -9.66 13.67
N ALA A 213 -9.38 -9.62 12.42
CA ALA A 213 -8.76 -8.83 11.37
C ALA A 213 -9.00 -7.32 11.57
N LYS A 214 -8.02 -6.51 11.16
CA LYS A 214 -8.17 -5.07 10.98
C LYS A 214 -7.58 -4.68 9.64
N THR A 215 -8.46 -4.30 8.73
CA THR A 215 -8.10 -3.98 7.36
C THR A 215 -8.96 -2.86 6.83
N TRP A 216 -8.33 -1.90 6.18
CA TRP A 216 -8.99 -0.91 5.33
C TRP A 216 -8.56 -1.14 3.90
N VAL A 217 -9.48 -1.18 2.96
CA VAL A 217 -9.19 -1.14 1.52
C VAL A 217 -9.85 0.11 0.95
N LEU A 218 -9.04 1.02 0.43
CA LEU A 218 -9.44 2.30 -0.12
C LEU A 218 -9.37 2.19 -1.64
N HIS A 219 -10.54 2.02 -2.25
CA HIS A 219 -10.70 1.82 -3.68
C HIS A 219 -10.62 3.15 -4.42
N ARG A 220 -9.85 3.21 -5.50
CA ARG A 220 -9.79 4.35 -6.41
C ARG A 220 -9.93 3.92 -7.87
N ARG A 221 -10.79 4.60 -8.62
CA ARG A 221 -10.97 4.38 -10.07
C ARG A 221 -9.72 4.73 -10.87
N SER A 222 -8.80 5.50 -10.30
CA SER A 222 -7.50 5.82 -10.91
C SER A 222 -6.53 4.64 -10.96
N GLY A 223 -6.88 3.47 -10.37
CA GLY A 223 -5.97 2.33 -10.22
C GLY A 223 -4.95 2.49 -9.08
N LEU A 224 -5.01 3.60 -8.34
CA LEU A 224 -4.12 3.88 -7.20
C LEU A 224 -4.79 3.52 -5.86
N SER A 225 -5.44 2.36 -5.81
CA SER A 225 -6.04 1.84 -4.59
C SER A 225 -4.97 1.52 -3.55
N THR A 226 -5.32 1.68 -2.28
CA THR A 226 -4.42 1.43 -1.15
C THR A 226 -5.12 0.55 -0.12
N ALA A 227 -4.34 -0.22 0.63
CA ALA A 227 -4.85 -0.98 1.76
C ALA A 227 -4.02 -0.74 3.01
N TYR A 228 -4.64 -0.88 4.18
CA TYR A 228 -3.97 -0.86 5.47
C TYR A 228 -4.29 -2.16 6.19
N VAL A 229 -3.27 -2.88 6.63
CA VAL A 229 -3.42 -4.12 7.41
C VAL A 229 -2.54 -3.99 8.65
N GLY A 230 -3.08 -4.26 9.83
CA GLY A 230 -2.30 -4.09 11.04
C GLY A 230 -3.04 -4.39 12.32
N SER A 231 -2.54 -3.83 13.42
CA SER A 231 -3.07 -4.02 14.77
C SER A 231 -4.18 -3.02 15.14
N SER A 232 -4.31 -1.92 14.40
CA SER A 232 -5.21 -0.83 14.75
C SER A 232 -6.69 -1.14 14.51
N ASN A 233 -7.46 -1.18 15.59
CA ASN A 233 -8.92 -1.10 15.54
C ASN A 233 -9.42 0.36 15.43
N ILE A 234 -10.73 0.57 15.29
CA ILE A 234 -11.31 1.92 15.38
C ILE A 234 -11.49 2.28 16.87
N SER A 235 -10.48 2.93 17.43
CA SER A 235 -10.51 3.51 18.77
C SER A 235 -9.56 4.70 18.87
N HIS A 236 -9.77 5.60 19.84
CA HIS A 236 -8.82 6.71 20.06
C HIS A 236 -7.40 6.21 20.31
N ALA A 237 -7.25 5.19 21.16
CA ALA A 237 -5.96 4.59 21.46
C ALA A 237 -5.26 4.11 20.18
N ALA A 238 -5.92 3.29 19.36
CA ALA A 238 -5.29 2.76 18.15
C ALA A 238 -4.98 3.82 17.07
N LEU A 239 -5.80 4.88 16.97
CA LEU A 239 -5.66 5.88 15.91
C LEU A 239 -4.83 7.11 16.31
N VAL A 240 -4.41 7.23 17.58
CA VAL A 240 -3.69 8.40 18.12
C VAL A 240 -2.51 8.00 19.00
N ASP A 241 -2.79 7.39 20.16
CA ASP A 241 -1.83 7.33 21.27
C ASP A 241 -1.11 5.99 21.40
N GLY A 242 -1.74 4.92 20.92
CA GLY A 242 -1.34 3.54 21.10
C GLY A 242 -0.14 3.17 20.25
N ARG A 243 0.61 2.16 20.70
CA ARG A 243 1.72 1.57 19.93
C ARG A 243 1.15 0.58 18.92
N GLU A 244 0.74 1.10 17.77
CA GLU A 244 0.19 0.28 16.70
C GLU A 244 1.18 0.17 15.54
N TRP A 245 1.12 -0.98 14.86
CA TRP A 245 1.86 -1.25 13.64
C TRP A 245 0.85 -1.55 12.54
N ASN A 246 0.94 -0.80 11.45
CA ASN A 246 0.13 -1.03 10.27
C ASN A 246 1.03 -1.01 9.04
N VAL A 247 0.83 -1.96 8.14
CA VAL A 247 1.41 -1.92 6.81
C VAL A 247 0.41 -1.25 5.89
N ARG A 248 0.86 -0.19 5.21
CA ARG A 248 0.14 0.40 4.10
C ARG A 248 0.65 -0.24 2.81
N LEU A 249 -0.25 -0.76 1.99
CA LEU A 249 0.02 -1.41 0.72
C LEU A 249 -0.50 -0.53 -0.42
N SER A 250 0.32 -0.35 -1.46
CA SER A 250 -0.11 0.21 -2.74
C SER A 250 -0.43 -0.90 -3.72
N ALA A 251 -1.59 -0.81 -4.39
CA ALA A 251 -1.93 -1.69 -5.50
C ALA A 251 -0.99 -1.53 -6.71
N ARG A 252 -0.30 -0.39 -6.83
CA ARG A 252 0.64 -0.16 -7.93
C ARG A 252 1.99 -0.82 -7.69
N GLU A 253 2.41 -0.91 -6.43
CA GLU A 253 3.62 -1.63 -6.05
C GLU A 253 3.37 -3.14 -5.90
N ASN A 254 2.14 -3.53 -5.56
CA ASN A 254 1.71 -4.91 -5.38
C ASN A 254 0.49 -5.20 -6.28
N PRO A 255 0.69 -5.31 -7.61
CA PRO A 255 -0.38 -5.72 -8.53
C PRO A 255 -0.79 -7.18 -8.26
N ASP A 256 -2.03 -7.52 -8.63
CA ASP A 256 -2.60 -8.88 -8.53
C ASP A 256 -1.83 -9.91 -9.38
#